data_AF-A0A842SKE4-F1
#
_entry.id   AF-A0A842SKE4-F1
#
_cell.length_a   1.000
_cell.length_b   1.000
_cell.length_c   1.000
_cell.angle_alpha   90.00
_cell.angle_beta   90.00
_cell.angle_gamma   90.00
#
_symmetry.space_group_name_H-M   'P 1'
#
loop_
_entity.id
_entity.type
_entity.pdbx_description
1 polymer ?
#
loop_
_entity_poly.entity_id
_entity_poly.type
_entity_poly.pdbx_seq_one_letter_code
_entity_poly.pdbx_strand_id
1 'polypeptide(L)'
;MSFTTIKRSISDELRDSSTVSSNNTDYLLIYKVVVSKGRDGCYIAQSEDFPEAITQAKTWDKLRENITKAIELVLEDKFGCIHSFTVLMEEE
;
A
#
# COMPACT_ATOMS: atom_id res chain seq x y z
N MET A 1 -5.34 15.59 12.46
CA MET A 1 -4.69 14.57 11.64
C MET A 1 -5.78 13.68 11.06
N SER A 2 -5.95 13.70 9.75
CA SER A 2 -6.99 12.94 9.06
C SER A 2 -6.32 11.78 8.33
N PHE A 3 -6.46 10.56 8.85
CA PHE A 3 -5.89 9.37 8.23
C PHE A 3 -6.91 8.80 7.24
N THR A 4 -6.47 8.49 6.02
CA THR A 4 -7.32 7.69 5.11
C THR A 4 -6.83 6.26 5.08
N THR A 5 -7.72 5.33 5.42
CA THR A 5 -7.50 3.89 5.41
C THR A 5 -7.99 3.31 4.08
N ILE A 6 -7.12 2.63 3.34
CA ILE A 6 -7.49 1.94 2.08
C ILE A 6 -7.32 0.45 2.30
N LYS A 7 -8.37 -0.35 2.24
CA LYS A 7 -8.26 -1.81 2.25
C LYS A 7 -8.28 -2.33 0.82
N ARG A 8 -7.26 -3.08 0.42
CA ARG A 8 -7.26 -3.83 -0.84
C ARG A 8 -7.11 -5.31 -0.56
N SER A 9 -8.11 -6.09 -0.94
CA SER A 9 -8.11 -7.55 -0.83
C SER A 9 -8.01 -8.11 -2.25
N ILE A 10 -6.98 -8.90 -2.55
CA ILE A 10 -6.93 -9.70 -3.76
C ILE A 10 -7.04 -11.16 -3.30
N SER A 11 -8.17 -11.78 -3.62
CA SER A 11 -8.37 -13.21 -3.42
C SER A 11 -7.81 -13.93 -4.63
N ASP A 12 -6.63 -14.53 -4.50
CA ASP A 12 -6.17 -15.55 -5.43
C ASP A 12 -6.84 -16.89 -5.06
N GLU A 13 -7.85 -17.30 -5.83
CA GLU A 13 -8.25 -18.71 -5.88
C GLU A 13 -7.25 -19.45 -6.76
N LEU A 14 -6.51 -20.42 -6.19
CA LEU A 14 -6.22 -21.75 -6.78
C LEU A 14 -5.39 -22.64 -5.82
N ARG A 15 -6.02 -23.76 -5.39
CA ARG A 15 -5.53 -25.13 -5.00
C ARG A 15 -4.12 -25.29 -4.37
N ASP A 16 -3.89 -26.07 -3.30
CA ASP A 16 -4.35 -27.44 -3.08
C ASP A 16 -4.21 -27.86 -1.58
N SER A 17 -5.17 -28.67 -1.13
CA SER A 17 -5.13 -29.71 -0.09
C SER A 17 -4.04 -29.70 1.01
N SER A 18 -4.39 -29.28 2.24
CA SER A 18 -4.01 -29.90 3.53
C SER A 18 -4.61 -29.11 4.70
N THR A 19 -5.44 -29.76 5.52
CA THR A 19 -6.01 -29.21 6.75
C THR A 19 -4.91 -28.88 7.76
N VAL A 20 -4.65 -27.59 8.00
CA VAL A 20 -4.05 -27.12 9.25
C VAL A 20 -4.92 -25.98 9.77
N SER A 21 -5.64 -26.28 10.85
CA SER A 21 -6.33 -25.32 11.70
C SER A 21 -5.31 -24.28 12.19
N SER A 22 -5.30 -23.10 11.57
CA SER A 22 -4.42 -22.00 11.97
C SER A 22 -5.27 -20.77 12.20
N ASN A 23 -5.23 -20.30 13.44
CA ASN A 23 -5.96 -19.15 13.95
C ASN A 23 -5.91 -17.99 12.95
N ASN A 24 -7.08 -17.53 12.52
CA ASN A 24 -7.26 -16.50 11.51
C ASN A 24 -6.91 -15.11 12.07
N THR A 25 -5.66 -14.93 12.49
CA THR A 25 -5.06 -13.60 12.60
C THR A 25 -4.71 -13.19 11.18
N ASP A 26 -5.70 -12.62 10.48
CA ASP A 26 -5.45 -11.79 9.32
C ASP A 26 -4.50 -10.67 9.76
N TYR A 27 -3.20 -10.86 9.58
CA TYR A 27 -2.21 -9.83 9.85
C TYR A 27 -2.50 -8.68 8.89
N LEU A 28 -3.12 -7.62 9.40
CA LEU A 28 -3.37 -6.42 8.62
C LEU A 28 -2.02 -5.75 8.37
N LEU A 29 -1.44 -5.95 7.19
CA LEU A 29 -0.23 -5.25 6.78
C LEU A 29 -0.59 -3.78 6.57
N ILE A 30 0.00 -2.90 7.37
CA ILE A 30 -0.23 -1.46 7.30
C ILE A 30 1.08 -0.80 6.88
N TYR A 31 1.07 -0.09 5.76
CA TYR A 31 2.19 0.67 5.26
C TYR A 31 1.93 2.16 5.42
N LYS A 32 2.91 2.85 6.01
CA LYS A 32 2.85 4.30 6.19
C LYS A 32 3.39 5.01 4.96
N VAL A 33 2.71 6.08 4.58
CA VAL A 33 3.07 6.95 3.47
C VAL A 33 3.05 8.39 3.94
N VAL A 34 4.17 9.05 3.80
CA VAL A 34 4.29 10.49 4.05
C VAL A 34 4.01 11.21 2.74
N VAL A 35 3.19 12.26 2.83
CA VAL A 35 2.84 13.12 1.71
C VAL A 35 3.35 14.51 1.96
N SER A 36 4.19 14.99 1.05
CA SER A 36 4.69 16.36 1.03
C SER A 36 4.14 17.13 -0.17
N LYS A 37 3.97 18.44 -0.01
CA LYS A 37 3.55 19.31 -1.11
C LYS A 37 4.76 19.89 -1.82
N GLY A 38 4.95 19.50 -3.08
CA GLY A 38 5.97 20.07 -3.95
C GLY A 38 5.68 21.53 -4.31
N ARG A 39 6.74 22.28 -4.63
CA ARG A 39 6.65 23.71 -5.00
C ARG A 39 5.84 23.97 -6.26
N ASP A 40 5.71 22.96 -7.12
CA ASP A 40 5.00 23.05 -8.41
C ASP A 40 3.50 22.73 -8.29
N GLY A 41 2.98 22.59 -7.08
CA GLY A 41 1.58 22.24 -6.81
C GLY A 41 1.26 20.75 -6.99
N CYS A 42 2.28 19.90 -7.19
CA CYS A 42 2.15 18.45 -7.11
C CYS A 42 2.32 17.97 -5.66
N TYR A 43 1.57 16.94 -5.29
CA TYR A 43 1.81 16.16 -4.08
C TYR A 43 2.83 15.06 -4.39
N ILE A 44 3.71 14.80 -3.44
CA ILE A 44 4.71 13.72 -3.49
C ILE A 44 4.38 12.78 -2.34
N ALA A 45 4.18 11.50 -2.64
CA ALA A 45 3.92 10.46 -1.66
C ALA A 45 5.08 9.48 -1.66
N GLN A 46 5.59 9.15 -0.47
CA GLN A 46 6.65 8.17 -0.28
C GLN A 46 6.29 7.24 0.87
N SER A 47 6.46 5.93 0.69
CA SER A 47 6.30 4.99 1.80
C SER A 47 7.50 5.03 2.74
N GLU A 48 7.24 5.06 4.05
CA GLU A 48 8.30 4.95 5.07
C GLU A 48 8.88 3.52 5.10
N ASP A 49 8.04 2.52 4.90
CA ASP A 49 8.42 1.11 4.92
C ASP A 49 9.22 0.71 3.66
N PHE A 50 8.91 1.36 2.52
CA PHE A 50 9.58 1.13 1.25
C PHE A 50 9.97 2.46 0.60
N PRO A 51 11.20 2.96 0.87
CA PRO A 51 11.67 4.22 0.30
C PRO A 51 11.67 4.25 -1.24
N GLU A 52 11.81 3.09 -1.89
CA GLU A 52 11.68 2.93 -3.34
C GLU A 52 10.25 3.13 -3.87
N ALA A 53 9.22 2.96 -3.03
CA ALA A 53 7.83 3.24 -3.36
C ALA A 53 7.54 4.74 -3.21
N ILE A 54 7.91 5.49 -4.24
CA ILE A 54 7.70 6.94 -4.34
C ILE A 54 6.87 7.29 -5.57
N THR A 55 5.96 8.26 -5.44
CA THR A 55 5.17 8.76 -6.55
C THR A 55 4.80 10.23 -6.39
N GLN A 56 4.25 10.82 -7.45
CA GLN A 56 3.74 12.19 -7.44
C GLN A 56 2.43 12.28 -8.21
N ALA A 57 1.55 13.19 -7.79
CA ALA A 57 0.32 13.49 -8.49
C ALA A 57 -0.22 14.88 -8.16
N LYS A 58 -1.04 15.44 -9.05
CA LYS A 58 -1.71 16.73 -8.84
C LYS A 58 -2.94 16.65 -7.93
N THR A 59 -3.50 15.46 -7.75
CA THR A 59 -4.72 15.25 -6.95
C THR A 59 -4.52 14.10 -5.97
N TRP A 60 -5.20 14.18 -4.83
CA TRP A 60 -5.15 13.17 -3.78
C TRP A 60 -5.58 11.79 -4.24
N ASP A 61 -6.62 11.69 -5.07
CA ASP A 61 -7.09 10.40 -5.59
C ASP A 61 -6.05 9.73 -6.50
N LYS A 62 -5.38 10.50 -7.37
CA LYS A 62 -4.30 9.97 -8.22
C LYS A 62 -3.07 9.61 -7.40
N LEU A 63 -2.75 10.42 -6.40
CA LEU A 63 -1.63 10.16 -5.50
C LEU A 63 -1.82 8.81 -4.80
N ARG A 64 -3.03 8.61 -4.27
CA ARG A 64 -3.47 7.37 -3.64
C ARG A 64 -3.37 6.16 -4.55
N GLU A 65 -3.90 6.26 -5.77
CA GLU A 65 -3.87 5.15 -6.73
C GLU A 65 -2.43 4.80 -7.09
N ASN A 66 -1.61 5.82 -7.38
CA ASN A 66 -0.22 5.64 -7.77
C ASN A 66 0.63 5.05 -6.65
N ILE A 67 0.47 5.50 -5.40
CA ILE A 67 1.29 4.99 -4.29
C ILE A 67 0.90 3.55 -3.95
N THR A 68 -0.40 3.22 -4.06
CA THR A 68 -0.88 1.85 -3.86
C THR A 68 -0.25 0.92 -4.90
N LYS A 69 -0.22 1.33 -6.17
CA LYS A 69 0.44 0.57 -7.26
C LYS A 69 1.94 0.46 -7.06
N ALA A 70 2.60 1.53 -6.60
CA ALA A 70 4.03 1.50 -6.33
C ALA A 70 4.38 0.50 -5.21
N ILE A 71 3.60 0.50 -4.13
CA ILE A 71 3.75 -0.49 -3.04
C ILE A 71 3.45 -1.89 -3.56
N GLU A 72 2.39 -2.07 -4.36
CA GLU A 72 2.02 -3.36 -4.97
C GLU A 72 3.17 -3.93 -5.80
N LEU A 73 3.83 -3.11 -6.63
CA LEU A 73 5.00 -3.52 -7.42
C LEU A 73 6.19 -3.92 -6.54
N VAL A 74 6.46 -3.18 -5.46
CA VAL A 74 7.55 -3.51 -4.53
C VAL A 74 7.27 -4.82 -3.80
N LEU A 75 6.02 -5.05 -3.41
CA LEU A 75 5.63 -6.30 -2.75
C LEU A 75 5.71 -7.48 -3.71
N GLU A 76 5.26 -7.31 -4.95
CA GLU A 76 5.38 -8.32 -6.00
C GLU A 76 6.85 -8.68 -6.26
N ASP A 77 7.73 -7.68 -6.36
CA ASP A 77 9.17 -7.88 -6.58
C ASP A 77 9.86 -8.58 -5.39
N LYS A 78 9.56 -8.16 -4.15
CA LYS A 78 10.23 -8.69 -2.95
C LYS A 78 9.69 -10.04 -2.47
N PHE A 79 8.38 -10.25 -2.56
CA PHE A 79 7.70 -11.39 -1.94
C PHE A 79 7.08 -12.34 -2.96
N GLY A 80 7.01 -11.97 -4.25
CA GLY A 80 6.44 -12.80 -5.32
C GLY A 80 4.92 -13.01 -5.21
N CYS A 81 4.25 -12.38 -4.25
CA CYS A 81 2.81 -12.50 -4.02
C CYS A 81 2.25 -11.23 -3.35
N ILE A 82 1.04 -10.82 -3.74
CA ILE A 82 0.38 -9.63 -3.22
C ILE A 82 -0.55 -10.04 -2.07
N HIS A 83 -0.18 -9.69 -0.84
CA HIS A 83 -1.05 -9.83 0.32
C HIS A 83 -2.00 -8.64 0.44
N SER A 84 -3.14 -8.81 1.12
CA SER A 84 -4.00 -7.68 1.43
C SER A 84 -3.27 -6.69 2.35
N PHE A 85 -3.16 -5.43 1.93
CA PHE A 85 -2.51 -4.39 2.71
C PHE A 85 -3.37 -3.15 2.81
N THR A 86 -3.01 -2.32 3.78
CA THR A 86 -3.61 -1.03 4.04
C THR A 86 -2.57 0.06 3.97
N VAL A 87 -2.87 1.15 3.28
CA VAL A 87 -2.01 2.33 3.24
C VAL A 87 -2.57 3.41 4.15
N LEU A 88 -1.72 3.95 5.02
CA LEU A 88 -2.01 5.13 5.83
C LEU A 88 -1.22 6.31 5.27
N MET A 89 -1.93 7.30 4.75
CA MET A 89 -1.32 8.52 4.24
C MET A 89 -1.36 9.62 5.31
N GLU A 90 -0.21 10.23 5.58
CA GLU A 90 -0.03 11.35 6.50
C GLU A 90 0.55 12.55 5.74
N GLU A 91 -0.07 13.73 5.88
CA GLU A 91 0.47 14.98 5.34
C GLU A 91 1.52 15.56 6.30
N GLU A 92 2.69 15.92 5.75
CA GLU A 92 3.75 16.63 6.47
C GLU A 92 3.51 18.16 6.49
#